data_AF-A0A7V7DUN5-F1
#
_entry.id   AF-A0A7V7DUN5-F1
#
_cell.length_a   1.000
_cell.length_b   1.000
_cell.length_c   1.000
_cell.angle_alpha   90.00
_cell.angle_beta   90.00
_cell.angle_gamma   90.00
#
_symmetry.space_group_name_H-M   'P 1'
#
loop_
_entity.id
_entity.type
_entity.pdbx_description
1 polymer ?
#
loop_
_entity_poly.entity_id
_entity_poly.type
_entity_poly.pdbx_seq_one_letter_code
_entity_poly.pdbx_strand_id
1 'polypeptide(L)'
;MKWQIKVRKDPAPFLARVIITGKKWDANPEEAKKLLMHICEKRPTDKKVKFLMTCGGFIQFDWPESVSDVGNNKYPNKKALEELVAKAKECAIFILRDGLDKKLRKFTDYITLGIDSFMAEDNLSRPHIEFVLLVNLENYKIYWTGKSYPTSNQQKGLIRIPDLETHFLNLKDSGKIMILGCHDLKMFDPRHYKRENLCDWRKNTIKKFHERAKKERPSIVLHHPHETDCVEGAKITDRKYSPGTWDRAWRDLNKIVPTVEKYAGAGRYYKCEGERSQLSEVLEKTKSGDTIDFIV
;
A
#
# COMPACT_ATOMS: atom_id res chain seq x y z
N MET A 1 -17.32 -17.12 5.99
CA MET A 1 -17.99 -16.44 4.86
C MET A 1 -17.33 -16.89 3.56
N LYS A 2 -18.07 -17.07 2.45
CA LYS A 2 -17.47 -17.41 1.15
C LYS A 2 -17.41 -16.17 0.28
N TRP A 3 -16.22 -15.58 0.14
CA TRP A 3 -15.98 -14.42 -0.71
C TRP A 3 -16.31 -14.73 -2.18
N GLN A 4 -17.00 -13.82 -2.87
CA GLN A 4 -17.22 -13.92 -4.31
C GLN A 4 -16.04 -13.26 -5.04
N ILE A 5 -15.04 -14.06 -5.42
CA ILE A 5 -13.84 -13.55 -6.10
C ILE A 5 -14.02 -13.66 -7.61
N LYS A 6 -14.06 -12.50 -8.29
CA LYS A 6 -13.96 -12.41 -9.75
C LYS A 6 -12.50 -12.20 -10.14
N VAL A 7 -12.00 -13.03 -11.07
CA VAL A 7 -10.62 -12.94 -11.55
C VAL A 7 -10.62 -12.29 -12.93
N ARG A 8 -9.99 -11.12 -13.05
CA ARG A 8 -9.64 -10.50 -14.35
C ARG A 8 -8.16 -10.76 -14.61
N LYS A 9 -7.82 -11.24 -15.80
CA LYS A 9 -6.45 -11.61 -16.17
C LYS A 9 -6.09 -10.93 -17.49
N ASP A 10 -5.01 -10.17 -17.49
CA ASP A 10 -4.39 -9.66 -18.71
C ASP A 10 -3.45 -10.74 -19.34
N PRO A 11 -2.99 -10.58 -20.59
CA PRO A 11 -2.25 -11.63 -21.30
C PRO A 11 -0.92 -12.07 -20.65
N ALA A 12 -0.11 -11.13 -20.18
CA ALA A 12 1.25 -11.34 -19.69
C ALA A 12 1.48 -10.70 -18.29
N PRO A 13 0.72 -11.13 -17.26
CA PRO A 13 0.67 -10.42 -16.00
C PRO A 13 1.99 -10.54 -15.23
N PHE A 14 2.52 -9.41 -14.76
CA PHE A 14 3.73 -9.39 -13.92
C PHE A 14 3.42 -9.37 -12.43
N LEU A 15 2.23 -8.91 -12.05
CA LEU A 15 1.76 -8.91 -10.67
C LEU A 15 0.27 -9.24 -10.57
N ALA A 16 -0.15 -9.60 -9.37
CA ALA A 16 -1.54 -9.76 -8.99
C ALA A 16 -1.95 -8.74 -7.93
N ARG A 17 -3.19 -8.28 -7.98
CA ARG A 17 -3.77 -7.30 -7.07
C ARG A 17 -5.00 -7.84 -6.37
N VAL A 18 -5.10 -7.59 -5.08
CA VAL A 18 -6.35 -7.79 -4.33
C VAL A 18 -7.10 -6.46 -4.32
N ILE A 19 -8.28 -6.46 -4.95
CA ILE A 19 -9.13 -5.27 -5.09
C ILE A 19 -10.41 -5.53 -4.31
N ILE A 20 -10.58 -4.83 -3.21
CA ILE A 20 -11.74 -5.00 -2.32
C ILE A 20 -12.85 -4.06 -2.82
N THR A 21 -14.01 -4.60 -3.17
CA THR A 21 -15.16 -3.82 -3.68
C THR A 21 -16.36 -3.79 -2.72
N GLY A 22 -16.29 -4.58 -1.64
CA GLY A 22 -17.30 -4.62 -0.58
C GLY A 22 -17.36 -3.36 0.28
N LYS A 23 -18.51 -3.14 0.93
CA LYS A 23 -18.77 -1.95 1.77
C LYS A 23 -17.90 -1.88 3.03
N LYS A 24 -17.47 -2.99 3.62
CA LYS A 24 -16.62 -2.96 4.81
C LYS A 24 -15.54 -4.03 4.73
N TRP A 25 -14.32 -3.63 5.07
CA TRP A 25 -13.19 -4.53 5.28
C TRP A 25 -12.58 -4.19 6.64
N ASP A 26 -12.81 -5.10 7.58
CA ASP A 26 -12.51 -4.88 9.00
C ASP A 26 -11.02 -5.05 9.33
N ALA A 27 -10.20 -5.36 8.32
CA ALA A 27 -8.75 -5.56 8.47
C ALA A 27 -8.36 -6.60 9.53
N ASN A 28 -9.26 -7.54 9.84
CA ASN A 28 -8.99 -8.62 10.77
C ASN A 28 -7.98 -9.63 10.17
N PRO A 29 -6.89 -10.01 10.90
CA PRO A 29 -5.88 -10.94 10.41
C PRO A 29 -6.42 -12.32 9.98
N GLU A 30 -7.38 -12.89 10.71
CA GLU A 30 -7.97 -14.19 10.39
C GLU A 30 -8.79 -14.15 9.10
N GLU A 31 -9.60 -13.11 8.91
CA GLU A 31 -10.36 -12.91 7.67
C GLU A 31 -9.44 -12.60 6.48
N ALA A 32 -8.37 -11.82 6.69
CA ALA A 32 -7.33 -11.59 5.70
C ALA A 32 -6.68 -12.90 5.24
N LYS A 33 -6.35 -13.80 6.19
CA LYS A 33 -5.82 -15.13 5.90
C LYS A 33 -6.80 -15.99 5.12
N LYS A 34 -8.07 -16.04 5.52
CA LYS A 34 -9.13 -16.78 4.81
C LYS A 34 -9.30 -16.26 3.37
N LEU A 35 -9.25 -14.94 3.18
CA LEU A 35 -9.32 -14.34 1.85
C LEU A 35 -8.14 -14.75 0.96
N LEU A 36 -6.91 -14.65 1.48
CA LEU A 36 -5.72 -15.08 0.72
C LEU A 36 -5.73 -16.59 0.39
N MET A 37 -6.30 -17.42 1.27
CA MET A 37 -6.54 -18.84 0.98
C MET A 37 -7.52 -19.03 -0.19
N HIS A 38 -8.64 -18.29 -0.21
CA HIS A 38 -9.59 -18.33 -1.34
C HIS A 38 -8.97 -17.79 -2.64
N ILE A 39 -8.12 -16.76 -2.56
CA ILE A 39 -7.35 -16.27 -3.72
C ILE A 39 -6.45 -17.37 -4.26
N CYS A 40 -5.78 -18.12 -3.39
CA CYS A 40 -4.99 -19.28 -3.82
C CYS A 40 -5.87 -20.31 -4.54
N GLU A 41 -7.10 -20.56 -4.10
CA GLU A 41 -8.01 -21.50 -4.77
C GLU A 41 -8.51 -21.00 -6.14
N LYS A 42 -8.67 -19.68 -6.29
CA LYS A 42 -9.18 -19.05 -7.51
C LYS A 42 -8.10 -18.63 -8.50
N ARG A 43 -6.83 -18.78 -8.14
CA ARG A 43 -5.72 -18.36 -9.00
C ARG A 43 -5.73 -19.09 -10.35
N PRO A 44 -5.31 -18.43 -11.43
CA PRO A 44 -4.96 -19.12 -12.67
C PRO A 44 -3.81 -20.10 -12.41
N THR A 45 -3.94 -21.36 -12.85
CA THR A 45 -2.91 -22.40 -12.65
C THR A 45 -1.80 -22.35 -13.70
N ASP A 46 -2.04 -21.67 -14.82
CA ASP A 46 -1.13 -21.50 -15.96
C ASP A 46 -0.18 -20.30 -15.83
N LYS A 47 -0.33 -19.48 -14.78
CA LYS A 47 0.44 -18.25 -14.59
C LYS A 47 1.02 -18.16 -13.19
N LYS A 48 2.29 -17.76 -13.14
CA LYS A 48 2.98 -17.31 -11.93
C LYS A 48 3.33 -15.84 -12.13
N VAL A 49 3.07 -15.01 -11.12
CA VAL A 49 3.37 -13.58 -11.12
C VAL A 49 4.55 -13.28 -10.19
N LYS A 50 5.14 -12.09 -10.29
CA LYS A 50 6.24 -11.68 -9.43
C LYS A 50 5.77 -11.26 -8.03
N PHE A 51 4.70 -10.46 -7.99
CA PHE A 51 4.16 -9.87 -6.77
C PHE A 51 2.66 -10.19 -6.65
N LEU A 52 2.20 -10.45 -5.43
CA LEU A 52 0.80 -10.31 -5.04
C LEU A 52 0.69 -9.12 -4.08
N MET A 53 -0.13 -8.12 -4.38
CA MET A 53 -0.27 -6.92 -3.56
C MET A 53 -1.67 -6.77 -2.96
N THR A 54 -1.71 -6.29 -1.71
CA THR A 54 -2.93 -5.90 -1.02
C THR A 54 -3.00 -4.39 -0.83
N CYS A 55 -4.15 -3.86 -0.37
CA CYS A 55 -4.31 -2.44 -0.08
C CYS A 55 -3.60 -1.99 1.20
N GLY A 56 -3.50 -0.67 1.39
CA GLY A 56 -3.15 -0.10 2.70
C GLY A 56 -4.18 -0.51 3.75
N GLY A 57 -3.75 -0.75 4.99
CA GLY A 57 -4.62 -1.25 6.06
C GLY A 57 -5.36 -2.53 5.71
N PHE A 58 -4.77 -3.41 4.91
CA PHE A 58 -5.35 -4.73 4.63
C PHE A 58 -5.47 -5.56 5.91
N ILE A 59 -4.55 -5.37 6.85
CA ILE A 59 -4.60 -5.93 8.20
C ILE A 59 -4.39 -4.83 9.22
N GLN A 60 -5.00 -4.96 10.39
CA GLN A 60 -4.76 -4.11 11.54
C GLN A 60 -4.19 -4.90 12.72
N PHE A 61 -3.41 -4.22 13.56
CA PHE A 61 -2.87 -4.78 14.80
C PHE A 61 -2.96 -3.80 15.96
N ASP A 62 -3.16 -4.32 17.17
CA ASP A 62 -3.09 -3.53 18.40
C ASP A 62 -1.64 -3.24 18.78
N TRP A 63 -1.41 -2.03 19.29
CA TRP A 63 -0.09 -1.64 19.76
C TRP A 63 0.40 -2.57 20.88
N PRO A 64 1.69 -2.95 20.88
CA PRO A 64 2.26 -3.66 22.01
C PRO A 64 2.12 -2.84 23.30
N GLU A 65 1.79 -3.48 24.42
CA GLU A 65 1.70 -2.81 25.74
C GLU A 65 3.02 -2.13 26.14
N SER A 66 4.15 -2.61 25.62
CA SER A 66 5.49 -2.02 25.82
C SER A 66 5.66 -0.64 25.16
N VAL A 67 4.83 -0.30 24.17
CA VAL A 67 4.87 0.98 23.46
C VAL A 67 3.94 1.98 24.14
N SER A 68 4.42 2.62 25.20
CA SER A 68 3.66 3.64 25.95
C SER A 68 3.85 5.06 25.40
N ASP A 69 4.99 5.36 24.77
CA ASP A 69 5.27 6.65 24.14
C ASP A 69 6.12 6.48 22.87
N VAL A 70 5.70 7.15 21.80
CA VAL A 70 6.37 7.18 20.50
C VAL A 70 7.15 8.48 20.28
N GLY A 71 7.04 9.43 21.20
CA GLY A 71 7.66 10.74 21.13
C GLY A 71 7.17 11.57 19.96
N ASN A 72 8.11 12.20 19.24
CA ASN A 72 7.80 13.05 18.10
C ASN A 72 7.34 12.20 16.91
N ASN A 73 6.10 12.34 16.48
CA ASN A 73 5.55 11.57 15.36
C ASN A 73 6.22 11.81 13.98
N LYS A 74 7.08 12.84 13.83
CA LYS A 74 7.91 13.05 12.64
C LYS A 74 9.25 12.31 12.72
N TYR A 75 9.75 12.12 13.93
CA TYR A 75 11.02 11.50 14.27
C TYR A 75 10.82 10.64 15.52
N PRO A 76 10.11 9.50 15.39
CA PRO A 76 9.67 8.73 16.54
C PRO A 76 10.85 8.14 17.31
N ASN A 77 10.59 7.79 18.57
CA ASN A 77 11.53 7.00 19.35
C ASN A 77 11.88 5.71 18.58
N LYS A 78 13.18 5.48 18.38
CA LYS A 78 13.67 4.34 17.59
C LYS A 78 13.21 2.99 18.16
N LYS A 79 13.26 2.82 19.49
CA LYS A 79 12.85 1.58 20.16
C LYS A 79 11.36 1.33 19.97
N ALA A 80 10.53 2.37 20.17
CA ALA A 80 9.09 2.27 19.95
C ALA A 80 8.75 1.91 18.49
N LEU A 81 9.44 2.51 17.52
CA LEU A 81 9.27 2.17 16.10
C LEU A 81 9.69 0.72 15.82
N GLU A 82 10.81 0.25 16.38
CA GLU A 82 11.28 -1.13 16.24
C GLU A 82 10.28 -2.15 16.81
N GLU A 83 9.66 -1.86 17.95
CA GLU A 83 8.60 -2.69 18.56
C GLU A 83 7.34 -2.72 17.69
N LEU A 84 6.90 -1.58 17.14
CA LEU A 84 5.77 -1.53 16.20
C LEU A 84 6.06 -2.31 14.91
N VAL A 85 7.27 -2.22 14.38
CA VAL A 85 7.72 -3.00 13.21
C VAL A 85 7.74 -4.50 13.53
N ALA A 86 8.23 -4.88 14.71
CA ALA A 86 8.23 -6.27 15.15
C ALA A 86 6.79 -6.81 15.21
N LYS A 87 5.85 -6.04 15.75
CA LYS A 87 4.44 -6.42 15.81
C LYS A 87 3.82 -6.59 14.42
N ALA A 88 4.09 -5.67 13.49
CA ALA A 88 3.62 -5.80 12.11
C ALA A 88 4.19 -7.06 11.42
N LYS A 89 5.45 -7.42 11.68
CA LYS A 89 6.07 -8.66 11.18
C LYS A 89 5.41 -9.90 11.77
N GLU A 90 5.07 -9.91 13.06
CA GLU A 90 4.33 -11.01 13.68
C GLU A 90 2.98 -11.23 12.98
N CYS A 91 2.24 -10.16 12.68
CA CYS A 91 0.98 -10.24 11.95
C CYS A 91 1.16 -10.83 10.54
N ALA A 92 2.18 -10.39 9.80
CA ALA A 92 2.48 -10.97 8.48
C ALA A 92 2.81 -12.47 8.58
N ILE A 93 3.62 -12.85 9.57
CA ILE A 93 3.98 -14.26 9.81
C ILE A 93 2.73 -15.07 10.17
N PHE A 94 1.88 -14.58 11.07
CA PHE A 94 0.64 -15.24 11.47
C PHE A 94 -0.26 -15.58 10.27
N ILE A 95 -0.42 -14.62 9.36
CA ILE A 95 -1.22 -14.79 8.15
C ILE A 95 -0.63 -15.85 7.24
N LEU A 96 0.68 -15.79 7.00
CA LEU A 96 1.37 -16.70 6.08
C LEU A 96 1.58 -18.12 6.62
N ARG A 97 1.36 -18.36 7.92
CA ARG A 97 1.41 -19.70 8.55
C ARG A 97 0.32 -20.65 8.01
N ASP A 98 0.35 -21.88 8.50
CA ASP A 98 -0.62 -22.95 8.19
C ASP A 98 -0.66 -23.33 6.70
N GLY A 99 0.49 -23.22 6.04
CA GLY A 99 0.68 -23.63 4.65
C GLY A 99 0.17 -22.63 3.60
N LEU A 100 -0.36 -21.47 4.01
CA LEU A 100 -0.74 -20.41 3.06
C LEU A 100 0.49 -19.94 2.26
N ASP A 101 1.63 -19.76 2.91
CA ASP A 101 2.92 -19.46 2.26
C ASP A 101 3.25 -20.46 1.13
N LYS A 102 3.08 -21.77 1.37
CA LYS A 102 3.35 -22.82 0.39
C LYS A 102 2.39 -22.76 -0.79
N LYS A 103 1.12 -22.41 -0.54
CA LYS A 103 0.12 -22.20 -1.60
C LYS A 103 0.45 -20.96 -2.43
N LEU A 104 0.82 -19.86 -1.78
CA LEU A 104 1.21 -18.61 -2.43
C LEU A 104 2.48 -18.76 -3.27
N ARG A 105 3.50 -19.50 -2.82
CA ARG A 105 4.73 -19.76 -3.58
C ARG A 105 4.51 -20.40 -4.96
N LYS A 106 3.42 -21.16 -5.11
CA LYS A 106 3.03 -21.75 -6.41
C LYS A 106 2.51 -20.70 -7.39
N PHE A 107 2.26 -19.48 -6.93
CA PHE A 107 1.59 -18.42 -7.68
C PHE A 107 2.40 -17.12 -7.75
N THR A 108 3.13 -16.78 -6.70
CA THR A 108 3.89 -15.53 -6.60
C THR A 108 5.21 -15.74 -5.86
N ASP A 109 6.22 -14.95 -6.20
CA ASP A 109 7.52 -14.95 -5.51
C ASP A 109 7.49 -14.07 -4.26
N TYR A 110 6.75 -12.95 -4.35
CA TYR A 110 6.63 -11.96 -3.30
C TYR A 110 5.17 -11.66 -2.99
N ILE A 111 4.89 -11.33 -1.74
CA ILE A 111 3.62 -10.72 -1.33
C ILE A 111 3.89 -9.39 -0.62
N THR A 112 3.10 -8.37 -0.94
CA THR A 112 3.08 -7.12 -0.18
C THR A 112 1.78 -7.02 0.62
N LEU A 113 1.92 -6.70 1.90
CA LEU A 113 0.84 -6.59 2.87
C LEU A 113 0.80 -5.16 3.42
N GLY A 114 -0.28 -4.43 3.19
CA GLY A 114 -0.56 -3.21 3.94
C GLY A 114 -1.03 -3.55 5.36
N ILE A 115 -0.31 -3.06 6.36
CA ILE A 115 -0.53 -3.38 7.77
C ILE A 115 -0.55 -2.07 8.55
N ASP A 116 -1.69 -1.74 9.12
CA ASP A 116 -1.83 -0.53 9.94
C ASP A 116 -1.91 -0.90 11.42
N SER A 117 -1.54 0.01 12.30
CA SER A 117 -1.98 -0.13 13.68
C SER A 117 -3.46 0.21 13.82
N PHE A 118 -4.15 -0.40 14.77
CA PHE A 118 -5.52 -0.06 15.12
C PHE A 118 -5.63 1.45 15.37
N MET A 119 -6.65 2.04 14.77
CA MET A 119 -7.06 3.42 15.00
C MET A 119 -8.48 3.35 15.55
N ALA A 120 -8.72 3.91 16.74
CA ALA A 120 -10.09 4.14 17.18
C ALA A 120 -10.81 4.95 16.08
N GLU A 121 -11.95 4.44 15.63
CA GLU A 121 -12.71 4.98 14.50
C GLU A 121 -12.87 6.52 14.67
N ASP A 122 -12.71 7.24 13.55
CA ASP A 122 -12.88 8.69 13.42
C ASP A 122 -11.84 9.63 14.05
N ASN A 123 -10.70 9.14 14.55
CA ASN A 123 -9.66 10.03 15.09
C ASN A 123 -8.25 9.83 14.51
N LEU A 124 -8.06 10.33 13.28
CA LEU A 124 -6.74 10.41 12.61
C LEU A 124 -5.72 11.33 13.31
N SER A 125 -6.10 12.02 14.39
CA SER A 125 -5.17 12.81 15.19
C SER A 125 -4.53 12.02 16.32
N ARG A 126 -5.08 10.84 16.67
CA ARG A 126 -4.46 9.92 17.63
C ARG A 126 -3.25 9.21 17.02
N PRO A 127 -2.25 8.83 17.83
CA PRO A 127 -1.08 8.10 17.37
C PRO A 127 -1.47 6.85 16.58
N HIS A 128 -0.94 6.72 15.37
CA HIS A 128 -1.13 5.55 14.52
C HIS A 128 0.05 5.41 13.55
N ILE A 129 0.24 4.21 13.03
CA ILE A 129 1.28 3.91 12.05
C ILE A 129 0.72 3.06 10.91
N GLU A 130 1.21 3.31 9.70
CA GLU A 130 0.81 2.60 8.48
C GLU A 130 2.05 2.00 7.84
N PHE A 131 2.10 0.67 7.73
CA PHE A 131 3.20 -0.07 7.14
C PHE A 131 2.82 -0.76 5.84
N VAL A 132 3.84 -1.03 5.03
CA VAL A 132 3.79 -2.00 3.96
C VAL A 132 4.95 -2.97 4.14
N LEU A 133 4.62 -4.24 4.31
CA LEU A 133 5.61 -5.32 4.38
C LEU A 133 5.71 -6.02 3.03
N LEU A 134 6.93 -6.32 2.60
CA LEU A 134 7.20 -7.19 1.46
C LEU A 134 7.85 -8.47 1.99
N VAL A 135 7.21 -9.62 1.73
CA VAL A 135 7.71 -10.93 2.13
C VAL A 135 8.20 -11.67 0.89
N ASN A 136 9.48 -12.02 0.87
CA ASN A 136 10.01 -13.00 -0.08
C ASN A 136 9.53 -14.38 0.37
N LEU A 137 8.71 -15.02 -0.46
CA LEU A 137 8.12 -16.30 -0.08
C LEU A 137 9.09 -17.46 -0.21
N GLU A 138 10.20 -17.35 -0.94
CA GLU A 138 11.22 -18.40 -1.05
C GLU A 138 12.02 -18.55 0.26
N ASN A 139 12.57 -17.46 0.77
CA ASN A 139 13.49 -17.43 1.91
C ASN A 139 12.91 -16.77 3.18
N TYR A 140 11.64 -16.35 3.15
CA TYR A 140 10.94 -15.67 4.23
C TYR A 140 11.56 -14.35 4.71
N LYS A 141 12.45 -13.75 3.93
CA LYS A 141 12.98 -12.42 4.27
C LYS A 141 11.87 -11.39 4.18
N ILE A 142 11.65 -10.67 5.28
CA ILE A 142 10.65 -9.61 5.39
C ILE A 142 11.34 -8.25 5.32
N TYR A 143 10.97 -7.48 4.32
CA TYR A 143 11.28 -6.07 4.19
C TYR A 143 10.06 -5.26 4.62
N TRP A 144 10.28 -4.03 5.05
CA TRP A 144 9.20 -3.15 5.46
C TRP A 144 9.52 -1.71 5.08
N THR A 145 8.46 -0.97 4.82
CA THR A 145 8.44 0.49 4.81
C THR A 145 7.14 0.96 5.46
N GLY A 146 6.93 2.25 5.53
CA GLY A 146 5.68 2.81 5.99
C GLY A 146 5.46 4.21 5.48
N LYS A 147 4.29 4.75 5.80
CA LYS A 147 3.88 6.05 5.29
C LYS A 147 4.77 7.14 5.86
N SER A 148 5.35 7.92 4.96
CA SER A 148 6.25 9.02 5.29
C SER A 148 5.56 10.37 5.13
N TYR A 149 4.55 10.43 4.23
CA TYR A 149 3.88 11.66 3.86
C TYR A 149 2.39 11.65 4.24
N PRO A 150 1.99 12.22 5.40
CA PRO A 150 0.60 12.20 5.86
C PRO A 150 -0.30 13.11 5.03
N THR A 151 -1.60 12.79 5.02
CA THR A 151 -2.65 13.78 4.70
C THR A 151 -2.65 14.92 5.72
N SER A 152 -3.37 16.00 5.46
CA SER A 152 -3.46 17.10 6.44
C SER A 152 -4.04 16.68 7.79
N ASN A 153 -5.02 15.77 7.80
CA ASN A 153 -5.70 15.33 9.03
C ASN A 153 -4.83 14.39 9.86
N GLN A 154 -3.90 13.67 9.21
CA GLN A 154 -2.99 12.73 9.85
C GLN A 154 -1.74 13.38 10.44
N GLN A 155 -1.51 14.68 10.23
CA GLN A 155 -0.25 15.31 10.64
C GLN A 155 0.02 15.24 12.16
N LYS A 156 -1.03 15.19 12.98
CA LYS A 156 -0.91 15.07 14.44
C LYS A 156 -0.73 13.63 14.90
N GLY A 157 -1.38 12.68 14.25
CA GLY A 157 -1.42 11.28 14.69
C GLY A 157 -0.39 10.36 14.02
N LEU A 158 -0.09 10.55 12.74
CA LEU A 158 0.72 9.60 12.00
C LEU A 158 2.17 9.60 12.49
N ILE A 159 2.61 8.45 13.00
CA ILE A 159 4.00 8.11 13.19
C ILE A 159 4.58 7.84 11.81
N ARG A 160 5.44 8.76 11.38
CA ARG A 160 6.02 8.73 10.05
C ARG A 160 7.28 7.91 10.06
N ILE A 161 7.56 7.25 8.94
CA ILE A 161 8.86 6.64 8.71
C ILE A 161 9.84 7.75 8.30
N PRO A 162 10.86 8.06 9.13
CA PRO A 162 11.77 9.17 8.84
C PRO A 162 12.83 8.78 7.79
N ASP A 163 13.16 7.50 7.72
CA ASP A 163 14.12 6.95 6.76
C ASP A 163 13.44 6.63 5.44
N LEU A 164 13.62 7.50 4.44
CA LEU A 164 13.01 7.34 3.12
C LEU A 164 13.68 6.22 2.29
N GLU A 165 14.83 5.70 2.73
CA GLU A 165 15.51 4.58 2.04
C GLU A 165 14.67 3.30 2.09
N THR A 166 13.82 3.14 3.12
CA THR A 166 13.01 1.93 3.30
C THR A 166 12.02 1.72 2.15
N HIS A 167 11.66 2.79 1.41
CA HIS A 167 10.80 2.71 0.23
C HIS A 167 11.49 2.04 -0.97
N PHE A 168 12.81 1.91 -0.98
CA PHE A 168 13.57 1.42 -2.12
C PHE A 168 14.25 0.09 -1.81
N LEU A 169 13.87 -0.96 -2.53
CA LEU A 169 14.41 -2.32 -2.33
C LEU A 169 15.10 -2.80 -3.59
N ASN A 170 16.27 -3.42 -3.46
CA ASN A 170 16.92 -4.12 -4.57
C ASN A 170 16.67 -5.63 -4.44
N LEU A 171 15.84 -6.17 -5.33
CA LEU A 171 15.51 -7.60 -5.36
C LEU A 171 16.35 -8.28 -6.43
N LYS A 172 16.95 -9.44 -6.11
CA LYS A 172 17.88 -10.18 -6.97
C LYS A 172 17.35 -10.43 -8.38
N ASP A 173 16.04 -10.60 -8.48
CA ASP A 173 15.29 -11.10 -9.64
C ASP A 173 14.25 -10.08 -10.17
N SER A 174 14.25 -8.85 -9.65
CA SER A 174 13.36 -7.77 -10.12
C SER A 174 14.05 -6.41 -10.16
N GLY A 175 15.33 -6.34 -9.78
CA GLY A 175 16.07 -5.10 -9.71
C GLY A 175 15.54 -4.17 -8.61
N LYS A 176 15.72 -2.86 -8.83
CA LYS A 176 15.27 -1.84 -7.89
C LYS A 176 13.78 -1.61 -8.01
N ILE A 177 13.07 -1.75 -6.90
CA ILE A 177 11.64 -1.45 -6.78
C ILE A 177 11.42 -0.30 -5.79
N MET A 178 10.29 0.38 -5.93
CA MET A 178 9.81 1.39 -4.99
C MET A 178 8.45 0.99 -4.42
N ILE A 179 8.32 1.01 -3.10
CA ILE A 179 7.07 0.70 -2.38
C ILE A 179 6.55 2.00 -1.76
N LEU A 180 5.29 2.34 -2.04
CA LEU A 180 4.63 3.54 -1.55
C LEU A 180 3.44 3.19 -0.67
N GLY A 181 3.36 3.81 0.50
CA GLY A 181 2.12 3.87 1.28
C GLY A 181 1.08 4.76 0.59
N CYS A 182 -0.15 4.78 1.12
CA CYS A 182 -1.30 5.40 0.47
C CYS A 182 -1.05 6.85 -0.01
N HIS A 183 -0.66 7.75 0.87
CA HIS A 183 -0.50 9.17 0.50
C HIS A 183 0.94 9.51 0.05
N ASP A 184 1.88 8.56 0.06
CA ASP A 184 3.26 8.81 -0.37
C ASP A 184 3.33 9.17 -1.86
N LEU A 185 2.48 8.57 -2.70
CA LEU A 185 2.38 8.90 -4.13
C LEU A 185 2.09 10.39 -4.37
N LYS A 186 1.40 11.08 -3.44
CA LYS A 186 1.13 12.53 -3.55
C LYS A 186 2.38 13.41 -3.50
N MET A 187 3.52 12.88 -3.07
CA MET A 187 4.78 13.61 -3.20
C MET A 187 5.15 13.86 -4.66
N PHE A 188 4.64 13.07 -5.61
CA PHE A 188 4.86 13.24 -7.05
C PHE A 188 3.75 14.05 -7.75
N ASP A 189 2.75 14.54 -7.03
CA ASP A 189 1.68 15.38 -7.61
C ASP A 189 2.11 16.87 -7.57
N PRO A 190 2.26 17.57 -8.71
CA PRO A 190 2.64 18.97 -8.75
C PRO A 190 1.60 19.87 -8.09
N ARG A 191 0.34 19.45 -8.01
CA ARG A 191 -0.67 20.19 -7.22
C ARG A 191 -0.31 20.20 -5.75
N HIS A 192 0.53 19.29 -5.28
CA HIS A 192 1.01 19.24 -3.91
C HIS A 192 2.41 19.85 -3.78
N TYR A 193 3.37 19.42 -4.60
CA TYR A 193 4.76 19.85 -4.41
C TYR A 193 5.10 21.25 -4.95
N LYS A 194 4.27 21.82 -5.85
CA LYS A 194 4.43 23.21 -6.31
C LYS A 194 3.61 24.22 -5.49
N ARG A 195 3.00 23.81 -4.38
CA ARG A 195 2.23 24.74 -3.52
C ARG A 195 3.18 25.71 -2.83
N GLU A 196 2.94 27.00 -2.99
CA GLU A 196 3.75 28.07 -2.36
C GLU A 196 3.70 27.98 -0.82
N ASN A 197 2.50 27.79 -0.26
CA ASN A 197 2.24 27.74 1.19
C ASN A 197 2.50 26.36 1.83
N LEU A 198 3.28 25.50 1.19
CA LEU A 198 3.66 24.23 1.79
C LEU A 198 4.68 24.47 2.91
N CYS A 199 4.47 23.89 4.09
CA CYS A 199 5.42 24.05 5.20
C CYS A 199 6.78 23.41 4.86
N ASP A 200 7.86 23.95 5.45
CA ASP A 200 9.23 23.58 5.09
C ASP A 200 9.52 22.09 5.28
N TRP A 201 8.96 21.49 6.33
CA TRP A 201 9.08 20.05 6.55
C TRP A 201 8.54 19.25 5.36
N ARG A 202 7.34 19.57 4.85
CA ARG A 202 6.76 18.89 3.69
C ARG A 202 7.58 19.15 2.41
N LYS A 203 8.02 20.40 2.18
CA LYS A 203 8.89 20.75 1.04
C LYS A 203 10.18 19.92 1.05
N ASN A 204 10.83 19.85 2.22
CA ASN A 204 12.07 19.11 2.41
C ASN A 204 11.87 17.60 2.24
N THR A 205 10.81 17.01 2.79
CA THR A 205 10.50 15.59 2.60
C THR A 205 10.28 15.26 1.13
N ILE A 206 9.50 16.06 0.40
CA ILE A 206 9.26 15.85 -1.03
C ILE A 206 10.57 15.95 -1.83
N LYS A 207 11.35 17.01 -1.60
CA LYS A 207 12.63 17.21 -2.29
C LYS A 207 13.56 16.02 -2.08
N LYS A 208 13.74 15.58 -0.83
CA LYS A 208 14.55 14.41 -0.49
C LYS A 208 14.03 13.12 -1.14
N PHE A 209 12.72 12.91 -1.14
CA PHE A 209 12.12 11.74 -1.77
C PHE A 209 12.32 11.74 -3.29
N HIS A 210 12.17 12.89 -3.96
CA HIS A 210 12.44 13.03 -5.40
C HIS A 210 13.91 12.78 -5.75
N GLU A 211 14.83 13.39 -5.00
CA GLU A 211 16.28 13.18 -5.17
C GLU A 211 16.63 11.70 -5.00
N ARG A 212 16.08 11.05 -3.97
CA ARG A 212 16.30 9.63 -3.73
C ARG A 212 15.70 8.78 -4.85
N ALA A 213 14.46 9.01 -5.25
CA ALA A 213 13.83 8.24 -6.32
C ALA A 213 14.58 8.33 -7.66
N LYS A 214 15.11 9.52 -8.00
CA LYS A 214 15.99 9.71 -9.16
C LYS A 214 17.31 8.95 -9.04
N LYS A 215 17.90 8.91 -7.85
CA LYS A 215 19.16 8.21 -7.57
C LYS A 215 19.00 6.70 -7.61
N GLU A 216 17.96 6.17 -6.96
CA GLU A 216 17.73 4.72 -6.86
C GLU A 216 17.27 4.11 -8.19
N ARG A 217 16.64 4.91 -9.06
CA ARG A 217 16.21 4.51 -10.41
C ARG A 217 15.36 3.22 -10.40
N PRO A 218 14.27 3.16 -9.63
CA PRO A 218 13.39 1.99 -9.61
C PRO A 218 12.79 1.74 -11.00
N SER A 219 12.59 0.46 -11.33
CA SER A 219 11.87 0.03 -12.54
C SER A 219 10.41 -0.33 -12.27
N ILE A 220 10.08 -0.71 -11.03
CA ILE A 220 8.74 -1.11 -10.61
C ILE A 220 8.30 -0.27 -9.41
N VAL A 221 7.04 0.20 -9.42
CA VAL A 221 6.42 0.90 -8.28
C VAL A 221 5.17 0.20 -7.79
N LEU A 222 5.13 -0.12 -6.50
CA LEU A 222 4.01 -0.79 -5.83
C LEU A 222 3.35 0.19 -4.84
N HIS A 223 2.12 0.61 -5.11
CA HIS A 223 1.37 1.57 -4.32
C HIS A 223 0.25 0.91 -3.53
N HIS A 224 0.12 1.28 -2.25
CA HIS A 224 -0.82 0.66 -1.32
C HIS A 224 -1.84 1.71 -0.84
N PRO A 225 -2.73 2.21 -1.70
CA PRO A 225 -3.82 3.06 -1.26
C PRO A 225 -4.78 2.30 -0.34
N HIS A 226 -5.32 2.97 0.67
CA HIS A 226 -6.46 2.47 1.43
C HIS A 226 -7.68 2.41 0.52
N GLU A 227 -7.99 3.53 -0.14
CA GLU A 227 -9.17 3.69 -1.00
C GLU A 227 -8.81 4.38 -2.32
N THR A 228 -9.56 4.07 -3.38
CA THR A 228 -9.27 4.52 -4.76
C THR A 228 -10.39 5.26 -5.48
N ASP A 229 -11.64 5.30 -4.96
CA ASP A 229 -12.77 6.03 -5.58
C ASP A 229 -13.51 7.00 -4.63
N CYS A 230 -13.81 6.57 -3.40
CA CYS A 230 -14.43 7.38 -2.35
C CYS A 230 -13.93 6.96 -0.97
N VAL A 231 -14.12 7.84 0.03
CA VAL A 231 -13.92 7.57 1.47
C VAL A 231 -15.28 7.42 2.14
N GLU A 232 -15.38 6.59 3.17
CA GLU A 232 -16.52 6.57 4.09
C GLU A 232 -16.79 7.96 4.69
N GLY A 233 -18.02 8.46 4.54
CA GLY A 233 -18.44 9.80 4.97
C GLY A 233 -18.05 10.95 4.04
N ALA A 234 -17.43 10.71 2.87
CA ALA A 234 -17.15 11.75 1.90
C ALA A 234 -18.37 12.05 1.02
N LYS A 235 -18.75 13.32 0.92
CA LYS A 235 -19.83 13.76 0.02
C LYS A 235 -19.38 13.58 -1.43
N ILE A 236 -20.29 13.32 -2.37
CA ILE A 236 -19.96 13.26 -3.82
C ILE A 236 -19.12 14.48 -4.31
N THR A 237 -19.27 15.64 -3.67
CA THR A 237 -18.51 16.87 -3.96
C THR A 237 -17.04 16.89 -3.50
N ASP A 238 -16.64 15.99 -2.59
CA ASP A 238 -15.26 15.92 -2.09
C ASP A 238 -14.32 15.29 -3.14
N ARG A 239 -13.75 16.11 -4.03
CA ARG A 239 -12.80 15.75 -5.13
C ARG A 239 -11.53 14.97 -4.72
N LYS A 240 -11.42 14.54 -3.47
CA LYS A 240 -10.18 14.14 -2.82
C LYS A 240 -9.77 12.69 -3.14
N TYR A 241 -10.65 11.86 -3.73
CA TYR A 241 -10.41 10.41 -3.82
C TYR A 241 -10.89 9.69 -5.10
N SER A 242 -11.07 10.35 -6.25
CA SER A 242 -11.34 9.63 -7.52
C SER A 242 -10.06 9.00 -8.11
N PRO A 243 -10.12 8.11 -9.11
CA PRO A 243 -8.94 7.67 -9.88
C PRO A 243 -8.13 8.84 -10.45
N GLY A 244 -8.79 9.96 -10.77
CA GLY A 244 -8.14 11.22 -11.15
C GLY A 244 -7.24 11.82 -10.07
N THR A 245 -7.43 11.44 -8.80
CA THR A 245 -6.53 11.77 -7.69
C THR A 245 -5.16 11.14 -7.89
N TRP A 246 -5.07 9.90 -8.38
CA TRP A 246 -3.79 9.19 -8.51
C TRP A 246 -3.16 9.36 -9.89
N ASP A 247 -3.97 9.45 -10.94
CA ASP A 247 -3.51 9.55 -12.33
C ASP A 247 -2.46 10.66 -12.56
N ARG A 248 -2.70 11.87 -12.03
CA ARG A 248 -1.72 12.96 -12.15
C ARG A 248 -0.40 12.63 -11.44
N ALA A 249 -0.48 12.04 -10.26
CA ALA A 249 0.69 11.67 -9.49
C ALA A 249 1.50 10.56 -10.18
N TRP A 250 0.83 9.56 -10.78
CA TRP A 250 1.48 8.53 -11.60
C TRP A 250 2.18 9.10 -12.83
N ARG A 251 1.49 9.96 -13.58
CA ARG A 251 2.08 10.61 -14.77
C ARG A 251 3.31 11.43 -14.43
N ASP A 252 3.26 12.21 -13.34
CA ASP A 252 4.37 13.05 -12.95
C ASP A 252 5.49 12.27 -12.24
N LEU A 253 5.17 11.15 -11.57
CA LEU A 253 6.17 10.17 -11.11
C LEU A 253 7.01 9.65 -12.29
N ASN A 254 6.37 9.21 -13.38
CA ASN A 254 7.09 8.72 -14.56
C ASN A 254 7.95 9.81 -15.24
N LYS A 255 7.57 11.08 -15.16
CA LYS A 255 8.42 12.20 -15.63
C LYS A 255 9.63 12.43 -14.73
N ILE A 256 9.44 12.31 -13.41
CA ILE A 256 10.50 12.54 -12.41
C ILE A 256 11.49 11.36 -12.40
N VAL A 257 10.99 10.15 -12.60
CA VAL A 257 11.72 8.88 -12.53
C VAL A 257 11.44 8.07 -13.81
N PRO A 258 12.02 8.44 -14.96
CA PRO A 258 11.71 7.82 -16.25
C PRO A 258 12.20 6.37 -16.38
N THR A 259 12.90 5.84 -15.38
CA THR A 259 13.27 4.42 -15.31
C THR A 259 12.13 3.52 -14.89
N VAL A 260 11.03 4.07 -14.38
CA VAL A 260 9.85 3.28 -13.99
C VAL A 260 9.16 2.79 -15.26
N GLU A 261 9.22 1.47 -15.47
CA GLU A 261 8.61 0.79 -16.61
C GLU A 261 7.20 0.31 -16.28
N LYS A 262 6.97 -0.09 -15.02
CA LYS A 262 5.71 -0.67 -14.56
C LYS A 262 5.33 -0.14 -13.19
N TYR A 263 4.04 0.03 -12.96
CA TYR A 263 3.51 0.34 -11.64
C TYR A 263 2.16 -0.31 -11.42
N ALA A 264 1.78 -0.48 -10.16
CA ALA A 264 0.41 -0.84 -9.81
C ALA A 264 0.02 -0.36 -8.42
N GLY A 265 -1.26 -0.06 -8.26
CA GLY A 265 -1.93 0.15 -6.99
C GLY A 265 -2.97 -0.93 -6.71
N ALA A 266 -3.00 -1.45 -5.48
CA ALA A 266 -4.07 -2.29 -4.96
C ALA A 266 -4.81 -1.50 -3.87
N GLY A 267 -6.12 -1.32 -4.00
CA GLY A 267 -6.90 -0.46 -3.12
C GLY A 267 -8.32 -0.97 -2.89
N ARG A 268 -9.00 -0.40 -1.90
CA ARG A 268 -10.43 -0.58 -1.72
C ARG A 268 -11.17 0.33 -2.69
N TYR A 269 -11.98 -0.27 -3.54
CA TYR A 269 -12.97 0.41 -4.36
C TYR A 269 -14.25 0.54 -3.54
N TYR A 270 -14.27 1.54 -2.65
CA TYR A 270 -15.39 1.79 -1.76
C TYR A 270 -16.42 2.75 -2.36
N LYS A 271 -17.71 2.44 -2.15
CA LYS A 271 -18.89 3.16 -2.67
C LYS A 271 -19.71 3.73 -1.51
N CYS A 272 -19.40 4.94 -1.03
CA CYS A 272 -20.16 5.56 0.06
C CYS A 272 -21.55 6.03 -0.41
N GLU A 273 -21.59 6.83 -1.48
CA GLU A 273 -22.80 7.56 -1.91
C GLU A 273 -23.05 7.48 -3.43
N GLY A 274 -22.29 6.67 -4.16
CA GLY A 274 -22.39 6.54 -5.61
C GLY A 274 -21.07 6.11 -6.25
N GLU A 275 -21.12 5.79 -7.53
CA GLU A 275 -19.96 5.47 -8.35
C GLU A 275 -19.41 6.78 -8.96
N ARG A 276 -18.22 7.23 -8.53
CA ARG A 276 -17.58 8.40 -9.16
C ARG A 276 -16.83 8.03 -10.43
N SER A 277 -16.21 6.86 -10.42
CA SER A 277 -15.54 6.28 -11.58
C SER A 277 -15.78 4.79 -11.59
N GLN A 278 -15.95 4.23 -12.79
CA GLN A 278 -16.25 2.82 -12.90
C GLN A 278 -15.09 1.96 -12.40
N LEU A 279 -15.37 0.81 -11.79
CA LEU A 279 -14.34 -0.11 -11.34
C LEU A 279 -13.35 -0.44 -12.48
N SER A 280 -13.85 -0.65 -13.69
CA SER A 280 -13.04 -0.89 -14.89
C SER A 280 -12.01 0.23 -15.14
N GLU A 281 -12.44 1.49 -15.00
CA GLU A 281 -11.59 2.67 -15.13
C GLU A 281 -10.57 2.77 -14.00
N VAL A 282 -10.97 2.51 -12.76
CA VAL A 282 -10.07 2.48 -11.59
C VAL A 282 -8.98 1.44 -11.81
N LEU A 283 -9.36 0.22 -12.19
CA LEU A 283 -8.44 -0.89 -12.43
C LEU A 283 -7.44 -0.55 -13.54
N GLU A 284 -7.87 0.16 -14.58
CA GLU A 284 -7.01 0.55 -15.71
C GLU A 284 -6.05 1.68 -15.34
N LYS A 285 -6.55 2.74 -14.70
CA LYS A 285 -5.75 3.94 -14.38
C LYS A 285 -4.76 3.74 -13.24
N THR A 286 -4.91 2.69 -12.45
CA THR A 286 -4.05 2.40 -11.28
C THR A 286 -2.94 1.41 -11.58
N LYS A 287 -2.66 1.11 -12.86
CA LYS A 287 -1.54 0.26 -13.27
C LYS A 287 -0.88 0.75 -14.56
N SER A 288 0.36 0.34 -14.77
CA SER A 288 1.01 0.27 -16.07
C SER A 288 1.67 -1.10 -16.21
N GLY A 289 1.18 -1.87 -17.18
CA GLY A 289 1.51 -3.27 -17.39
C GLY A 289 0.40 -4.23 -16.95
N ASP A 290 0.51 -5.46 -17.43
CA ASP A 290 -0.50 -6.51 -17.28
C ASP A 290 -0.61 -7.02 -15.83
N THR A 291 -1.83 -7.21 -15.35
CA THR A 291 -2.11 -7.71 -13.99
C THR A 291 -3.10 -8.86 -13.96
N ILE A 292 -3.09 -9.60 -12.85
CA ILE A 292 -4.24 -10.41 -12.42
C ILE A 292 -4.95 -9.65 -11.31
N ASP A 293 -6.20 -9.26 -11.52
CA ASP A 293 -7.00 -8.57 -10.50
C ASP A 293 -7.96 -9.58 -9.86
N PHE A 294 -7.76 -9.83 -8.57
CA PHE A 294 -8.71 -10.55 -7.71
C PHE A 294 -9.67 -9.52 -7.12
N ILE A 295 -10.85 -9.44 -7.71
CA ILE A 295 -11.91 -8.51 -7.32
C ILE A 295 -12.79 -9.23 -6.30
N VAL A 296 -12.80 -8.73 -5.06
CA VAL A 296 -13.41 -9.33 -3.87
C VAL A 296 -14.64 -8.55 -3.42
#